data_AF-A0A078HV48-F1
#
_entry.id   AF-A0A078HV48-F1
#
_cell.length_a   1.000
_cell.length_b   1.000
_cell.length_c   1.000
_cell.angle_alpha   90.00
_cell.angle_beta   90.00
_cell.angle_gamma   90.00
#
_symmetry.space_group_name_H-M   'P 1'
#
loop_
_entity.id
_entity.type
_entity.pdbx_description
1 polymer ?
#
loop_
_entity_poly.entity_id
_entity_poly.type
_entity_poly.pdbx_seq_one_letter_code
_entity_poly.pdbx_strand_id
1 'polypeptide(L)'
;MMRKGDDRFRAVHEDEPLFITGRRTGRVIAYRVFSASVFFCICWIWLYRVTAPVEVDENRTGLVRFVWLVMLVTEIWFGLYWIVMQSPRWNPVWRFTFTDRLSRRYGDDLPRLDVFVCTADPVIEPPLMVVNTVLSVAALDYPPEKLAVYLSDDGGSELTFYALAEAAEFAKVWVPYCKRFNVEPRSPAAYLTCKASGFDSAETEEVARLYKEMAARIETAARLGIIPDEARLKYGDGFSQWDSHATRRNHGTILQILVDGRKGNTVTVPTLVYLSREKRPEHHHHFKAGSMNALIRVSSKITCGRIILNLDCDMYSNNSKSARDALCILLDEKEGKKIAFVQFPQCFENLTKNDLYASMMRVGYDVEFNGLDGNGGPLYIGTGCFHRRDVICGRKYGEVEVEEEEESEYISETEMIKALASCTYEENSQWGKEMGVKYGCPAEDVITGLGIKCRGWKSAYLNPKKKAFVGVAPTNLHQMLVQQRRW
;
A
#
# COMPACT_ATOMS: atom_id res chain seq x y z
N MET A 1 -42.43 22.57 4.45
CA MET A 1 -42.23 23.03 3.06
C MET A 1 -41.22 24.18 3.08
N MET A 2 -39.94 23.85 3.25
CA MET A 2 -38.84 24.83 3.23
C MET A 2 -38.16 24.74 1.86
N ARG A 3 -37.97 25.91 1.24
CA ARG A 3 -37.52 26.13 -0.13
C ARG A 3 -36.19 25.43 -0.41
N LYS A 4 -36.18 24.55 -1.43
CA LYS A 4 -34.99 24.20 -2.22
C LYS A 4 -34.37 25.50 -2.74
N GLY A 5 -33.24 25.90 -2.18
CA GLY A 5 -32.40 26.96 -2.72
C GLY A 5 -31.57 26.39 -3.86
N ASP A 6 -31.85 26.88 -5.08
CA ASP A 6 -31.08 26.82 -6.33
C ASP A 6 -29.89 25.84 -6.43
N ASP A 7 -30.17 24.62 -6.93
CA ASP A 7 -29.22 23.58 -7.37
C ASP A 7 -28.53 23.90 -8.73
N ARG A 8 -28.58 25.14 -9.21
CA ARG A 8 -28.09 25.48 -10.57
C ARG A 8 -26.56 25.51 -10.71
N PHE A 9 -25.81 25.54 -9.61
CA PHE A 9 -24.33 25.47 -9.64
C PHE A 9 -23.76 24.06 -9.43
N ARG A 10 -24.52 23.11 -8.87
CA ARG A 10 -24.08 21.72 -8.69
C ARG A 10 -23.96 20.99 -10.04
N ALA A 11 -24.97 21.15 -10.90
CA ALA A 11 -25.02 20.48 -12.20
C ALA A 11 -23.91 20.88 -13.18
N VAL A 12 -23.32 22.07 -13.05
CA VAL A 12 -22.31 22.55 -14.03
C VAL A 12 -20.94 21.89 -13.83
N HIS A 13 -20.63 21.40 -12.62
CA HIS A 13 -19.32 20.83 -12.30
C HIS A 13 -19.32 19.30 -12.12
N GLU A 14 -20.48 18.64 -12.15
CA GLU A 14 -20.58 17.16 -12.12
C GLU A 14 -19.97 16.53 -13.39
N ASP A 15 -20.09 17.19 -14.55
CA ASP A 15 -19.64 16.64 -15.83
C ASP A 15 -18.12 16.74 -16.10
N GLU A 16 -17.36 17.54 -15.35
CA GLU A 16 -15.92 17.67 -15.55
C GLU A 16 -15.18 16.35 -15.18
N PRO A 17 -14.27 15.82 -16.01
CA PRO A 17 -13.55 14.61 -15.62
C PRO A 17 -12.59 14.89 -14.47
N LEU A 18 -12.54 14.00 -13.46
CA LEU A 18 -11.62 14.14 -12.32
C LEU A 18 -10.19 13.71 -12.67
N PHE A 19 -10.03 12.94 -13.74
CA PHE A 19 -8.74 12.60 -14.33
C PHE A 19 -8.83 12.48 -15.85
N ILE A 20 -7.68 12.57 -16.54
CA ILE A 20 -7.56 12.25 -17.97
C ILE A 20 -6.54 11.14 -18.20
N THR A 21 -6.77 10.35 -19.24
CA THR A 21 -5.84 9.33 -19.71
C THR A 21 -5.12 9.81 -20.96
N GLY A 22 -3.83 10.11 -20.84
CA GLY A 22 -2.96 10.46 -21.96
C GLY A 22 -2.42 9.20 -22.67
N ARG A 23 -2.28 9.29 -24.00
CA ARG A 23 -1.66 8.26 -24.85
C ARG A 23 -0.60 8.90 -25.74
N ARG A 24 0.57 8.26 -25.88
CA ARG A 24 1.64 8.72 -26.79
C ARG A 24 1.61 7.91 -28.08
N THR A 25 0.82 8.33 -29.07
CA THR A 25 0.58 7.59 -30.31
C THR A 25 1.84 7.42 -31.18
N GLY A 26 2.59 8.49 -31.45
CA GLY A 26 3.72 8.43 -32.41
C GLY A 26 4.85 7.45 -32.03
N ARG A 27 5.32 7.50 -30.78
CA ARG A 27 6.37 6.59 -30.30
C ARG A 27 5.90 5.13 -30.22
N VAL A 28 4.64 4.91 -29.89
CA VAL A 28 4.05 3.56 -29.81
C VAL A 28 3.96 2.93 -31.20
N ILE A 29 3.61 3.70 -32.23
CA ILE A 29 3.57 3.19 -33.62
C ILE A 29 4.98 2.77 -34.07
N ALA A 30 5.99 3.63 -33.86
CA ALA A 30 7.37 3.28 -34.17
C ALA A 30 7.83 2.02 -33.43
N TYR A 31 7.48 1.88 -32.14
CA TYR A 31 7.79 0.69 -31.36
C TYR A 31 7.09 -0.57 -31.90
N ARG A 32 5.82 -0.48 -32.31
CA ARG A 32 5.08 -1.61 -32.89
C ARG A 32 5.70 -2.08 -34.21
N VAL A 33 6.13 -1.16 -35.07
CA VAL A 33 6.86 -1.51 -36.31
C VAL A 33 8.19 -2.18 -36.00
N PHE A 34 8.97 -1.63 -35.05
CA PHE A 34 10.21 -2.24 -34.59
C PHE A 34 9.98 -3.65 -34.03
N SER A 35 9.01 -3.81 -33.12
CA SER A 35 8.66 -5.10 -32.52
C SER A 35 8.20 -6.11 -33.59
N ALA A 36 7.38 -5.68 -34.56
CA ALA A 36 6.99 -6.54 -35.67
C ALA A 36 8.21 -7.01 -36.49
N SER A 37 9.16 -6.11 -36.78
CA SER A 37 10.38 -6.49 -37.52
C SER A 37 11.23 -7.50 -36.75
N VAL A 38 11.37 -7.34 -35.42
CA VAL A 38 12.09 -8.29 -34.57
C VAL A 38 11.36 -9.63 -34.52
N PHE A 39 10.03 -9.62 -34.43
CA PHE A 39 9.21 -10.84 -34.46
C PHE A 39 9.43 -11.63 -35.76
N PHE A 40 9.44 -10.95 -36.92
CA PHE A 40 9.76 -11.59 -38.19
C PHE A 40 11.17 -12.19 -38.20
N CYS A 41 12.17 -11.48 -37.66
CA CYS A 41 13.53 -12.01 -37.54
C CYS A 41 13.58 -13.27 -36.65
N ILE A 42 12.87 -13.29 -35.51
CA ILE A 42 12.79 -14.46 -34.63
C ILE A 42 12.16 -15.65 -35.37
N CYS A 43 11.04 -15.42 -36.06
CA CYS A 43 10.38 -16.46 -36.85
C CYS A 43 11.29 -17.01 -37.96
N TRP A 44 12.05 -16.13 -38.62
CA TRP A 44 12.99 -16.52 -39.66
C TRP A 44 14.16 -17.35 -39.11
N ILE A 45 14.70 -16.97 -37.95
CA ILE A 45 15.76 -17.73 -37.26
C ILE A 45 15.24 -19.12 -36.91
N TRP A 46 14.04 -19.22 -36.33
CA TRP A 46 13.43 -20.51 -36.00
C TRP A 46 13.18 -21.38 -37.24
N LEU A 47 12.66 -20.78 -38.31
CA LEU A 47 12.47 -21.48 -39.58
C LEU A 47 13.81 -22.03 -40.09
N TYR A 48 14.84 -21.18 -40.15
CA TYR A 48 16.18 -21.56 -40.59
C TYR A 48 16.75 -22.71 -39.75
N ARG A 49 16.64 -22.63 -38.42
CA ARG A 49 17.11 -23.68 -37.51
C ARG A 49 16.44 -25.03 -37.79
N VAL A 50 15.13 -25.04 -38.03
CA VAL A 50 14.38 -26.27 -38.30
C VAL A 50 14.68 -26.83 -39.69
N THR A 51 14.85 -25.96 -40.70
CA THR A 51 15.07 -26.39 -42.08
C THR A 51 16.52 -26.75 -42.40
N ALA A 52 17.48 -26.19 -41.66
CA ALA A 52 18.91 -26.44 -41.81
C ALA A 52 19.50 -26.93 -40.47
N PRO A 53 19.14 -28.15 -40.02
CA PRO A 53 19.74 -28.73 -38.82
C PRO A 53 21.24 -28.94 -39.02
N VAL A 54 22.01 -28.94 -37.94
CA VAL A 54 23.47 -29.15 -37.97
C VAL A 54 23.77 -30.47 -38.69
N GLU A 55 24.54 -30.42 -39.78
CA GLU A 55 25.11 -31.62 -40.41
C GLU A 55 26.03 -32.30 -39.39
N VAL A 56 25.73 -33.55 -39.03
CA VAL A 56 26.51 -34.30 -38.03
C VAL A 56 27.26 -35.41 -38.75
N ASP A 57 28.60 -35.31 -38.76
CA ASP A 57 29.50 -36.43 -39.09
C ASP A 57 29.06 -37.71 -38.35
N GLU A 58 29.08 -38.84 -39.07
CA GLU A 58 28.54 -40.14 -38.62
C GLU A 58 29.06 -40.62 -37.24
N ASN A 59 30.19 -40.08 -36.77
CA ASN A 59 30.87 -40.50 -35.54
C ASN A 59 30.52 -39.71 -34.26
N ARG A 60 29.63 -38.71 -34.27
CA ARG A 60 29.25 -37.90 -33.08
C ARG A 60 27.74 -37.71 -32.87
N THR A 61 26.94 -38.69 -33.25
CA THR A 61 25.53 -38.48 -33.62
C THR A 61 24.53 -38.27 -32.47
N GLY A 62 24.66 -38.94 -31.32
CA GLY A 62 23.64 -38.87 -30.25
C GLY A 62 23.66 -37.58 -29.42
N LEU A 63 24.81 -37.27 -28.82
CA LEU A 63 24.96 -36.14 -27.89
C LEU A 63 24.80 -34.78 -28.61
N VAL A 64 25.34 -34.65 -29.82
CA VAL A 64 25.26 -33.39 -30.60
C VAL A 64 23.81 -33.08 -30.99
N ARG A 65 23.04 -34.09 -31.42
CA ARG A 65 21.61 -33.94 -31.72
C ARG A 65 20.81 -33.59 -30.47
N PHE A 66 21.12 -34.19 -29.33
CA PHE A 66 20.49 -33.85 -28.06
C PHE A 66 20.78 -32.40 -27.63
N VAL A 67 22.04 -31.97 -27.67
CA VAL A 67 22.43 -30.58 -27.35
C VAL A 67 21.75 -29.59 -28.30
N TRP A 68 21.72 -29.89 -29.61
CA TRP A 68 21.02 -29.06 -30.59
C TRP A 68 19.52 -28.96 -30.28
N LEU A 69 18.86 -30.07 -29.94
CA LEU A 69 17.44 -30.07 -29.59
C LEU A 69 17.17 -29.23 -28.34
N VAL A 70 17.99 -29.37 -27.29
CA VAL A 70 17.87 -28.58 -26.06
C VAL A 70 18.05 -27.08 -26.36
N MET A 71 19.02 -26.72 -27.19
CA MET A 71 19.23 -25.33 -27.63
C MET A 71 18.03 -24.81 -28.41
N LEU A 72 17.48 -25.59 -29.35
CA LEU A 72 16.29 -25.20 -30.12
C LEU A 72 15.07 -24.98 -29.22
N VAL A 73 14.80 -25.89 -28.29
CA VAL A 73 13.69 -25.74 -27.32
C VAL A 73 13.88 -24.48 -26.47
N THR A 74 15.12 -24.22 -26.04
CA THR A 74 15.47 -23.03 -25.26
C THR A 74 15.28 -21.74 -26.08
N GLU A 75 15.73 -21.73 -27.34
CA GLU A 75 15.51 -20.60 -28.27
C GLU A 75 14.02 -20.32 -28.50
N ILE A 76 13.20 -21.37 -28.68
CA ILE A 76 11.74 -21.24 -28.82
C ILE A 76 11.15 -20.65 -27.54
N TRP A 77 11.52 -21.17 -26.37
CA TRP A 77 11.05 -20.66 -25.09
C TRP A 77 11.38 -19.17 -24.90
N PHE A 78 12.62 -18.75 -25.19
CA PHE A 78 13.01 -17.34 -25.07
C PHE A 78 12.27 -16.43 -26.05
N GLY A 79 12.01 -16.85 -27.29
CA GLY A 79 11.23 -16.04 -28.21
C GLY A 79 9.74 -15.99 -27.83
N LEU A 80 9.16 -17.07 -27.31
CA LEU A 80 7.81 -17.05 -26.74
C LEU A 80 7.72 -16.09 -25.54
N TYR A 81 8.70 -16.16 -24.63
CA TYR A 81 8.81 -15.22 -23.51
C TYR A 81 8.92 -13.76 -23.99
N TRP A 82 9.74 -13.52 -25.02
CA TRP A 82 9.86 -12.20 -25.63
C TRP A 82 8.53 -11.68 -26.18
N ILE A 83 7.74 -12.54 -26.86
CA ILE A 83 6.40 -12.21 -27.38
C ILE A 83 5.47 -11.80 -26.23
N VAL A 84 5.39 -12.60 -25.17
CA VAL A 84 4.57 -12.30 -23.98
C VAL A 84 4.96 -10.95 -23.38
N MET A 85 6.27 -10.67 -23.30
CA MET A 85 6.81 -9.41 -22.77
C MET A 85 6.56 -8.19 -23.67
N GLN A 86 6.10 -8.35 -24.91
CA GLN A 86 5.67 -7.21 -25.73
C GLN A 86 4.32 -6.65 -25.28
N SER A 87 3.49 -7.45 -24.59
CA SER A 87 2.10 -7.09 -24.26
C SER A 87 1.96 -5.76 -23.48
N PRO A 88 2.78 -5.43 -22.46
CA PRO A 88 2.65 -4.16 -21.76
C PRO A 88 3.06 -2.98 -22.66
N ARG A 89 3.94 -3.21 -23.63
CA ARG A 89 4.49 -2.14 -24.47
C ARG A 89 3.55 -1.76 -25.61
N TRP A 90 2.44 -2.49 -25.79
CA TRP A 90 1.52 -2.30 -26.90
C TRP A 90 0.58 -1.10 -26.73
N ASN A 91 0.09 -0.84 -25.51
CA ASN A 91 -0.88 0.21 -25.23
C ASN A 91 -0.58 0.97 -23.92
N PRO A 92 0.60 1.60 -23.77
CA PRO A 92 0.90 2.34 -22.55
C PRO A 92 0.03 3.59 -22.42
N VAL A 93 -0.51 3.80 -21.22
CA VAL A 93 -1.32 4.96 -20.86
C VAL A 93 -0.75 5.67 -19.64
N TRP A 94 -1.05 6.96 -19.50
CA TRP A 94 -0.66 7.77 -18.34
C TRP A 94 -1.88 8.51 -17.82
N ARG A 95 -2.10 8.46 -16.50
CA ARG A 95 -3.23 9.16 -15.86
C ARG A 95 -2.76 10.46 -15.23
N PHE A 96 -3.57 11.51 -15.39
CA PHE A 96 -3.35 12.82 -14.79
C PHE A 96 -4.59 13.22 -14.02
N THR A 97 -4.43 13.50 -12.74
CA THR A 97 -5.50 13.79 -11.77
C THR A 97 -5.66 15.29 -11.57
N PHE A 98 -6.90 15.72 -11.27
CA PHE A 98 -7.24 17.13 -11.03
C PHE A 98 -7.84 17.29 -9.64
N THR A 99 -6.97 17.37 -8.62
CA THR A 99 -7.39 17.49 -7.21
C THR A 99 -8.19 18.76 -6.93
N ASP A 100 -8.02 19.82 -7.73
CA ASP A 100 -8.82 21.04 -7.66
C ASP A 100 -10.29 20.80 -8.06
N ARG A 101 -10.55 19.92 -9.04
CA ARG A 101 -11.92 19.54 -9.44
C ARG A 101 -12.57 18.67 -8.39
N LEU A 102 -11.81 17.74 -7.80
CA LEU A 102 -12.28 16.93 -6.68
C LEU A 102 -12.71 17.82 -5.51
N SER A 103 -11.87 18.78 -5.10
CA SER A 103 -12.19 19.71 -4.03
C SER A 103 -13.39 20.61 -4.35
N ARG A 104 -13.57 21.04 -5.60
CA ARG A 104 -14.77 21.80 -6.01
C ARG A 104 -16.05 20.97 -5.95
N ARG A 105 -15.99 19.68 -6.32
CA ARG A 105 -17.16 18.79 -6.38
C ARG A 105 -17.59 18.28 -5.00
N TYR A 106 -16.62 17.79 -4.22
CA TYR A 106 -16.90 17.13 -2.95
C TYR A 106 -16.59 18.02 -1.74
N GLY A 107 -15.74 19.05 -1.87
CA GLY A 107 -15.31 19.84 -0.72
C GLY A 107 -14.64 18.96 0.33
N ASP A 108 -15.14 19.04 1.57
CA ASP A 108 -14.76 18.15 2.68
C ASP A 108 -15.64 16.89 2.74
N ASP A 109 -16.62 16.75 1.85
CA ASP A 109 -17.48 15.58 1.73
C ASP A 109 -16.82 14.39 1.00
N LEU A 110 -15.60 14.05 1.41
CA LEU A 110 -14.85 12.90 0.90
C LEU A 110 -15.30 11.60 1.61
N PRO A 111 -15.09 10.41 1.03
CA PRO A 111 -15.36 9.14 1.74
C PRO A 111 -14.44 8.96 2.96
N ARG A 112 -14.80 8.10 3.91
CA ARG A 112 -13.85 7.72 4.97
C ARG A 112 -12.69 6.89 4.39
N LEU A 113 -11.48 7.17 4.85
CA LEU A 113 -10.23 6.52 4.45
C LEU A 113 -9.58 5.85 5.66
N ASP A 114 -9.43 4.52 5.59
CA ASP A 114 -8.66 3.75 6.56
C ASP A 114 -7.27 3.44 5.99
N VAL A 115 -6.23 3.81 6.71
CA VAL A 115 -4.84 3.53 6.35
C VAL A 115 -4.32 2.39 7.22
N PHE A 116 -3.88 1.30 6.60
CA PHE A 116 -3.33 0.13 7.27
C PHE A 116 -1.82 0.11 7.11
N VAL A 117 -1.12 0.23 8.24
CA VAL A 117 0.34 0.07 8.32
C VAL A 117 0.60 -1.25 9.02
N CYS A 118 1.33 -2.18 8.38
CA CYS A 118 1.65 -3.47 8.96
C CYS A 118 3.13 -3.53 9.34
N THR A 119 3.43 -4.03 10.54
CA THR A 119 4.78 -4.33 11.02
C THR A 119 4.87 -5.76 11.55
N ALA A 120 6.00 -6.43 11.33
CA ALA A 120 6.23 -7.82 11.65
C ALA A 120 6.91 -8.04 13.01
N ASP A 121 7.90 -7.21 13.34
CA ASP A 121 8.73 -7.36 14.55
C ASP A 121 9.64 -6.13 14.78
N PRO A 122 9.77 -5.63 16.02
CA PRO A 122 10.57 -4.44 16.34
C PRO A 122 12.09 -4.59 16.13
N VAL A 123 12.62 -5.82 16.00
CA VAL A 123 14.06 -6.06 15.76
C VAL A 123 14.40 -5.85 14.29
N ILE A 124 13.57 -6.35 13.38
CA ILE A 124 13.77 -6.23 11.94
C ILE A 124 13.27 -4.86 11.46
N GLU A 125 12.18 -4.37 12.05
CA GLU A 125 11.52 -3.12 11.70
C GLU A 125 11.52 -2.19 12.93
N PRO A 126 12.55 -1.34 13.08
CA PRO A 126 12.72 -0.52 14.28
C PRO A 126 11.47 0.33 14.58
N PRO A 127 11.01 0.40 15.85
CA PRO A 127 9.78 1.13 16.19
C PRO A 127 9.77 2.60 15.74
N LEU A 128 10.92 3.28 15.77
CA LEU A 128 11.03 4.66 15.29
C LEU A 128 10.71 4.79 13.80
N MET A 129 11.13 3.83 12.97
CA MET A 129 10.83 3.82 11.53
C MET A 129 9.33 3.60 11.30
N VAL A 130 8.72 2.65 12.03
CA VAL A 130 7.29 2.37 11.97
C VAL A 130 6.46 3.62 12.29
N VAL A 131 6.78 4.34 13.37
CA VAL A 131 5.99 5.52 13.77
C VAL A 131 6.22 6.71 12.86
N ASN A 132 7.37 6.84 12.21
CA ASN A 132 7.59 7.86 11.18
C ASN A 132 6.63 7.66 10.00
N THR A 133 6.40 6.41 9.59
CA THR A 133 5.40 6.08 8.59
C THR A 133 3.99 6.43 9.07
N VAL A 134 3.60 6.04 10.30
CA VAL A 134 2.29 6.38 10.90
C VAL A 134 2.07 7.90 10.94
N LEU A 135 3.06 8.66 11.43
CA LEU A 135 3.00 10.13 11.50
C LEU A 135 2.87 10.75 10.11
N SER A 136 3.54 10.18 9.10
CA SER A 136 3.48 10.68 7.73
C SER A 136 2.10 10.52 7.11
N VAL A 137 1.42 9.41 7.36
CA VAL A 137 0.09 9.13 6.78
C VAL A 137 -1.03 9.78 7.59
N ALA A 138 -0.83 9.97 8.90
CA ALA A 138 -1.74 10.78 9.73
C ALA A 138 -1.77 12.26 9.29
N ALA A 139 -0.72 12.72 8.61
CA ALA A 139 -0.58 14.08 8.09
C ALA A 139 -0.91 14.22 6.58
N LEU A 140 -1.65 13.26 6.00
CA LEU A 140 -2.18 13.40 4.64
C LEU A 140 -3.10 14.63 4.53
N ASP A 141 -3.21 15.19 3.32
CA ASP A 141 -4.15 16.28 3.01
C ASP A 141 -5.57 15.70 2.91
N TYR A 142 -6.14 15.41 4.09
CA TYR A 142 -7.46 14.81 4.28
C TYR A 142 -8.15 15.39 5.52
N PRO A 143 -9.50 15.45 5.54
CA PRO A 143 -10.25 15.80 6.74
C PRO A 143 -9.94 14.80 7.89
N PRO A 144 -9.49 15.29 9.06
CA PRO A 144 -9.04 14.42 10.15
C PRO A 144 -10.13 13.48 10.68
N GLU A 145 -11.38 13.91 10.67
CA GLU A 145 -12.55 13.13 11.10
C GLU A 145 -12.93 12.00 10.13
N LYS A 146 -12.37 12.02 8.91
CA LYS A 146 -12.58 11.01 7.86
C LYS A 146 -11.35 10.15 7.60
N LEU A 147 -10.22 10.45 8.24
CA LEU A 147 -8.99 9.69 8.14
C LEU A 147 -8.78 8.88 9.42
N ALA A 148 -8.42 7.62 9.27
CA ALA A 148 -8.01 6.76 10.37
C ALA A 148 -6.76 5.98 9.98
N VAL A 149 -5.83 5.82 10.92
CA VAL A 149 -4.59 5.08 10.73
C VAL A 149 -4.57 3.93 11.73
N TYR A 150 -4.41 2.72 11.21
CA TYR A 150 -4.33 1.49 11.97
C TYR A 150 -2.93 0.92 11.83
N LEU A 151 -2.23 0.76 12.95
CA LEU A 151 -0.99 0.01 13.02
C LEU A 151 -1.30 -1.44 13.42
N SER A 152 -1.07 -2.38 12.52
CA SER A 152 -1.08 -3.80 12.86
C SER A 152 0.33 -4.27 13.20
N ASP A 153 0.50 -4.73 14.43
CA ASP A 153 1.74 -5.30 14.94
C ASP A 153 1.63 -6.82 15.02
N ASP A 154 2.21 -7.51 14.03
CA ASP A 154 2.27 -8.97 14.02
C ASP A 154 3.26 -9.53 15.04
N GLY A 155 4.10 -8.69 15.64
CA GLY A 155 5.01 -9.04 16.72
C GLY A 155 4.35 -9.06 18.10
N GLY A 156 3.26 -8.30 18.28
CA GLY A 156 2.62 -8.08 19.58
C GLY A 156 3.57 -7.46 20.61
N SER A 157 4.43 -6.53 20.19
CA SER A 157 5.49 -5.98 21.03
C SER A 157 5.04 -4.77 21.82
N GLU A 158 5.30 -4.79 23.13
CA GLU A 158 5.18 -3.61 24.01
C GLU A 158 6.01 -2.41 23.50
N LEU A 159 7.15 -2.66 22.82
CA LEU A 159 8.02 -1.60 22.26
C LEU A 159 7.33 -0.87 21.10
N THR A 160 6.67 -1.61 20.21
CA THR A 160 5.93 -1.04 19.08
C THR A 160 4.73 -0.25 19.59
N PHE A 161 4.00 -0.79 20.58
CA PHE A 161 2.89 -0.08 21.22
C PHE A 161 3.36 1.22 21.90
N TYR A 162 4.43 1.16 22.69
CA TYR A 162 5.02 2.33 23.34
C TYR A 162 5.42 3.41 22.33
N ALA A 163 6.10 3.01 21.25
CA ALA A 163 6.49 3.94 20.19
C ALA A 163 5.26 4.64 19.59
N LEU A 164 4.19 3.89 19.31
CA LEU A 164 2.96 4.47 18.78
C LEU A 164 2.27 5.41 19.79
N ALA A 165 2.29 5.08 21.08
CA ALA A 165 1.74 5.95 22.13
C ALA A 165 2.50 7.28 22.24
N GLU A 166 3.84 7.25 22.20
CA GLU A 166 4.66 8.46 22.13
C GLU A 166 4.43 9.26 20.84
N ALA A 167 4.28 8.56 19.70
CA ALA A 167 3.96 9.18 18.42
C ALA A 167 2.56 9.82 18.41
N ALA A 168 1.58 9.24 19.10
CA ALA A 168 0.23 9.81 19.23
C ALA A 168 0.25 11.17 19.95
N GLU A 169 1.10 11.34 20.97
CA GLU A 169 1.31 12.64 21.61
C GLU A 169 2.00 13.64 20.68
N PHE A 170 3.06 13.22 19.98
CA PHE A 170 3.75 14.07 19.02
C PHE A 170 2.87 14.45 17.82
N ALA A 171 1.95 13.58 17.40
CA ALA A 171 1.02 13.82 16.29
C ALA A 171 0.15 15.06 16.53
N LYS A 172 -0.18 15.38 17.79
CA LYS A 172 -0.93 16.59 18.18
C LYS A 172 -0.22 17.88 17.78
N VAL A 173 1.11 17.85 17.67
CA VAL A 173 1.93 18.98 17.20
C VAL A 173 2.26 18.84 15.72
N TRP A 174 2.67 17.64 15.30
CA TRP A 174 3.14 17.37 13.93
C TRP A 174 2.06 17.54 12.86
N VAL A 175 0.85 17.00 13.08
CA VAL A 175 -0.23 17.02 12.08
C VAL A 175 -0.69 18.46 11.80
N PRO A 176 -0.98 19.31 12.80
CA PRO A 176 -1.30 20.72 12.56
C PRO A 176 -0.17 21.50 11.89
N TYR A 177 1.07 21.30 12.35
CA TYR A 177 2.26 21.93 11.75
C TYR A 177 2.37 21.58 10.25
N CYS A 178 2.23 20.30 9.93
CA CYS A 178 2.18 19.80 8.57
C CYS A 178 1.13 20.51 7.71
N LYS A 179 -0.12 20.56 8.19
CA LYS A 179 -1.22 21.16 7.45
C LYS A 179 -1.04 22.67 7.27
N ARG A 180 -0.58 23.38 8.30
CA ARG A 180 -0.39 24.84 8.28
C ARG A 180 0.74 25.28 7.34
N PHE A 181 1.86 24.57 7.35
CA PHE A 181 3.05 24.94 6.57
C PHE A 181 3.22 24.17 5.27
N ASN A 182 2.24 23.33 4.91
CA ASN A 182 2.29 22.47 3.73
C ASN A 182 3.61 21.67 3.61
N VAL A 183 4.03 21.10 4.73
CA VAL A 183 5.30 20.37 4.89
C VAL A 183 5.37 19.16 3.97
N GLU A 184 6.46 19.00 3.22
CA GLU A 184 6.72 17.76 2.48
C GLU A 184 8.23 17.42 2.48
N PRO A 185 8.65 16.14 2.63
CA PRO A 185 7.82 14.94 2.87
C PRO A 185 7.09 14.98 4.22
N ARG A 186 6.05 14.15 4.40
CA ARG A 186 5.24 14.12 5.64
C ARG A 186 5.89 13.30 6.76
N SER A 187 6.90 12.51 6.46
CA SER A 187 7.71 11.84 7.49
C SER A 187 8.56 12.88 8.25
N PRO A 188 8.47 12.96 9.59
CA PRO A 188 9.28 13.90 10.34
C PRO A 188 10.78 13.60 10.24
N ALA A 189 11.20 12.33 10.29
CA ALA A 189 12.60 11.94 10.04
C ALA A 189 13.16 12.46 8.72
N ALA A 190 12.45 12.20 7.61
CA ALA A 190 12.87 12.61 6.27
C ALA A 190 12.89 14.14 6.13
N TYR A 191 11.84 14.82 6.60
CA TYR A 191 11.74 16.28 6.53
C TYR A 191 12.86 16.99 7.31
N LEU A 192 13.10 16.57 8.56
CA LEU A 192 14.10 17.19 9.42
C LEU A 192 15.53 16.90 8.94
N THR A 193 15.79 15.72 8.37
CA THR A 193 17.07 15.42 7.70
C THR A 193 17.31 16.35 6.51
N CYS A 194 16.30 16.62 5.68
CA CYS A 194 16.40 17.56 4.57
C CYS A 194 16.60 19.02 5.01
N LYS A 195 16.13 19.40 6.21
CA LYS A 195 16.22 20.76 6.77
C LYS A 195 17.45 21.00 7.65
N ALA A 196 18.37 20.04 7.74
CA ALA A 196 19.58 20.17 8.58
C ALA A 196 20.49 21.37 8.22
N SER A 197 20.31 22.00 7.05
CA SER A 197 21.02 23.21 6.63
C SER A 197 20.47 24.53 7.20
N GLY A 198 19.39 24.49 8.00
CA GLY A 198 18.84 25.66 8.70
C GLY A 198 17.34 25.56 8.93
N PHE A 199 16.89 25.95 10.13
CA PHE A 199 15.46 26.04 10.46
C PHE A 199 14.97 27.46 10.18
N ASP A 200 13.90 27.57 9.38
CA ASP A 200 13.40 28.87 8.91
C ASP A 200 12.59 29.63 9.98
N SER A 201 12.27 29.00 11.12
CA SER A 201 11.47 29.60 12.19
C SER A 201 11.66 28.92 13.54
N ALA A 202 11.39 29.66 14.63
CA ALA A 202 11.40 29.14 16.01
C ALA A 202 10.39 27.99 16.21
N GLU A 203 9.26 28.00 15.49
CA GLU A 203 8.30 26.90 15.55
C GLU A 203 8.87 25.61 14.93
N THR A 204 9.61 25.72 13.82
CA THR A 204 10.28 24.56 13.22
C THR A 204 11.35 24.00 14.17
N GLU A 205 12.10 24.87 14.86
CA GLU A 205 13.09 24.45 15.86
C GLU A 205 12.43 23.70 17.03
N GLU A 206 11.31 24.20 17.54
CA GLU A 206 10.57 23.56 18.62
C GLU A 206 10.01 22.19 18.19
N VAL A 207 9.42 22.10 17.00
CA VAL A 207 8.97 20.81 16.44
C VAL A 207 10.14 19.83 16.28
N ALA A 208 11.29 20.31 15.81
CA ALA A 208 12.49 19.49 15.68
C ALA A 208 13.01 19.00 17.04
N ARG A 209 12.96 19.85 18.07
CA ARG A 209 13.33 19.50 19.45
C ARG A 209 12.41 18.41 20.00
N LEU A 210 11.09 18.60 19.91
CA LEU A 210 10.09 17.64 20.38
C LEU A 210 10.21 16.29 19.65
N TYR A 211 10.47 16.31 18.34
CA TYR A 211 10.72 15.08 17.58
C TYR A 211 11.97 14.35 18.08
N LYS A 212 13.09 15.06 18.26
CA LYS A 212 14.35 14.46 18.74
C LYS A 212 14.19 13.85 20.13
N GLU A 213 13.44 14.49 21.02
CA GLU A 213 13.15 13.96 22.36
C GLU A 213 12.31 12.68 22.29
N MET A 214 11.25 12.67 21.47
CA MET A 214 10.44 11.48 21.23
C MET A 214 11.30 10.33 20.64
N ALA A 215 12.09 10.62 19.61
CA ALA A 215 12.96 9.65 18.96
C ALA A 215 13.97 9.06 19.94
N ALA A 216 14.62 9.89 20.76
CA ALA A 216 15.57 9.43 21.76
C ALA A 216 14.93 8.52 22.81
N ARG A 217 13.70 8.82 23.27
CA ARG A 217 12.95 7.95 24.18
C ARG A 217 12.64 6.59 23.57
N ILE A 218 12.16 6.57 22.32
CA ILE A 218 11.82 5.34 21.59
C ILE A 218 13.07 4.50 21.35
N GLU A 219 14.15 5.10 20.85
CA GLU A 219 15.41 4.40 20.57
C GLU A 219 16.06 3.87 21.85
N THR A 220 16.00 4.62 22.94
CA THR A 220 16.52 4.17 24.24
C THR A 220 15.75 2.95 24.74
N ALA A 221 14.42 2.98 24.69
CA ALA A 221 13.59 1.84 25.06
C ALA A 221 13.85 0.63 24.16
N ALA A 222 13.93 0.82 22.84
CA ALA A 222 14.21 -0.24 21.88
C ALA A 222 15.60 -0.87 22.09
N ARG A 223 16.63 -0.06 22.35
CA ARG A 223 18.00 -0.52 22.61
C ARG A 223 18.11 -1.30 23.92
N LEU A 224 17.42 -0.83 24.97
CA LEU A 224 17.44 -1.49 26.28
C LEU A 224 16.47 -2.69 26.35
N GLY A 225 15.48 -2.76 25.45
CA GLY A 225 14.40 -3.73 25.52
C GLY A 225 13.45 -3.51 26.71
N ILE A 226 13.44 -2.31 27.30
CA ILE A 226 12.71 -1.99 28.53
C ILE A 226 11.86 -0.74 28.31
N ILE A 227 10.59 -0.81 28.69
CA ILE A 227 9.67 0.33 28.73
C ILE A 227 9.88 1.08 30.05
N PRO A 228 10.07 2.42 30.04
CA PRO A 228 10.16 3.21 31.27
C PRO A 228 8.91 3.08 32.15
N ASP A 229 9.08 3.03 33.48
CA ASP A 229 7.98 2.90 34.43
C ASP A 229 6.97 4.05 34.33
N GLU A 230 7.46 5.27 34.08
CA GLU A 230 6.63 6.46 33.81
C GLU A 230 5.69 6.24 32.62
N ALA A 231 6.18 5.58 31.55
CA ALA A 231 5.38 5.27 30.38
C ALA A 231 4.37 4.15 30.66
N ARG A 232 4.75 3.13 31.44
CA ARG A 232 3.82 2.08 31.90
C ARG A 232 2.68 2.65 32.72
N LEU A 233 2.95 3.64 33.58
CA LEU A 233 1.93 4.36 34.34
C LEU A 233 1.05 5.24 33.43
N LYS A 234 1.67 6.01 32.52
CA LYS A 234 0.96 6.93 31.64
C LYS A 234 0.00 6.23 30.67
N TYR A 235 0.39 5.06 30.15
CA TYR A 235 -0.40 4.29 29.19
C TYR A 235 -0.88 2.95 29.79
N GLY A 236 -1.16 2.92 31.10
CA GLY A 236 -1.45 1.70 31.87
C GLY A 236 -2.60 0.86 31.29
N ASP A 237 -3.69 1.50 30.87
CA ASP A 237 -4.82 0.81 30.23
C ASP A 237 -4.39 0.04 28.96
N GLY A 238 -3.41 0.57 28.23
CA GLY A 238 -2.77 -0.07 27.09
C GLY A 238 -2.00 -1.32 27.48
N PHE A 239 -1.01 -1.16 28.35
CA PHE A 239 -0.11 -2.23 28.76
C PHE A 239 -0.80 -3.34 29.55
N SER A 240 -1.93 -3.06 30.20
CA SER A 240 -2.71 -4.05 30.95
C SER A 240 -3.23 -5.23 30.09
N GLN A 241 -3.24 -5.08 28.75
CA GLN A 241 -3.67 -6.12 27.82
C GLN A 241 -2.59 -7.20 27.56
N TRP A 242 -1.35 -6.99 28.00
CA TRP A 242 -0.29 -8.00 27.86
C TRP A 242 -0.28 -8.92 29.08
N ASP A 243 -0.59 -10.19 28.86
CA ASP A 243 -0.41 -11.23 29.87
C ASP A 243 1.08 -11.44 30.18
N SER A 244 1.41 -11.83 31.41
CA SER A 244 2.79 -12.13 31.82
C SER A 244 3.46 -13.26 31.02
N HIS A 245 2.66 -14.09 30.35
CA HIS A 245 3.10 -15.20 29.50
C HIS A 245 2.95 -14.92 28.00
N ALA A 246 2.61 -13.68 27.62
CA ALA A 246 2.48 -13.30 26.23
C ALA A 246 3.81 -13.48 25.49
N THR A 247 3.75 -14.13 24.33
CA THR A 247 4.88 -14.28 23.41
C THR A 247 4.42 -13.90 22.02
N ARG A 248 5.35 -13.61 21.10
CA ARG A 248 5.05 -13.30 19.69
C ARG A 248 4.15 -14.33 18.97
N ARG A 249 4.08 -15.57 19.46
CA ARG A 249 3.26 -16.66 18.87
C ARG A 249 2.08 -17.07 19.75
N ASN A 250 1.96 -16.54 20.96
CA ASN A 250 0.90 -16.88 21.90
C ASN A 250 0.53 -15.66 22.74
N HIS A 251 -0.53 -14.96 22.36
CA HIS A 251 -1.09 -13.84 23.11
C HIS A 251 -2.55 -13.59 22.66
N GLY A 252 -3.36 -13.00 23.54
CA GLY A 252 -4.71 -12.56 23.20
C GLY A 252 -4.72 -11.38 22.22
N THR A 253 -5.90 -11.02 21.71
CA THR A 253 -6.06 -9.79 20.91
C THR A 253 -5.80 -8.57 21.78
N ILE A 254 -4.90 -7.70 21.31
CA ILE A 254 -4.62 -6.40 21.92
C ILE A 254 -5.13 -5.32 20.97
N LEU A 255 -6.05 -4.49 21.45
CA LEU A 255 -6.68 -3.43 20.68
C LEU A 255 -6.71 -2.15 21.52
N GLN A 256 -6.13 -1.07 21.00
CA GLN A 256 -6.15 0.23 21.65
C GLN A 256 -6.42 1.37 20.66
N ILE A 257 -7.35 2.26 21.01
CA ILE A 257 -7.63 3.49 20.26
C ILE A 257 -6.94 4.63 21.01
N LEU A 258 -5.75 5.02 20.54
CA LEU A 258 -4.91 6.04 21.20
C LEU A 258 -5.42 7.46 20.95
N VAL A 259 -5.99 7.69 19.77
CA VAL A 259 -6.65 8.95 19.41
C VAL A 259 -7.96 8.59 18.73
N ASP A 260 -9.07 9.10 19.24
CA ASP A 260 -10.39 8.95 18.59
C ASP A 260 -10.73 10.26 17.86
N GLY A 261 -10.26 10.39 16.62
CA GLY A 261 -10.47 11.59 15.79
C GLY A 261 -11.94 11.82 15.38
N ARG A 262 -12.83 10.89 15.72
CA ARG A 262 -14.28 11.02 15.54
C ARG A 262 -14.95 11.78 16.70
N LYS A 263 -14.34 11.74 17.90
CA LYS A 263 -14.90 12.36 19.12
C LYS A 263 -14.38 13.79 19.28
N GLY A 264 -15.09 14.75 18.70
CA GLY A 264 -15.00 16.18 19.04
C GLY A 264 -14.56 17.10 17.91
N ASN A 265 -15.20 18.27 17.83
CA ASN A 265 -14.96 19.32 16.83
C ASN A 265 -13.59 20.04 16.96
N THR A 266 -12.77 19.67 17.94
CA THR A 266 -11.49 20.33 18.25
C THR A 266 -10.26 19.47 17.93
N VAL A 267 -10.42 18.20 17.52
CA VAL A 267 -9.30 17.27 17.32
C VAL A 267 -8.76 17.41 15.90
N THR A 268 -7.56 17.97 15.77
CA THR A 268 -6.86 18.14 14.49
C THR A 268 -6.16 16.88 13.97
N VAL A 269 -6.16 15.81 14.77
CA VAL A 269 -5.44 14.55 14.55
C VAL A 269 -6.44 13.46 14.17
N PRO A 270 -6.16 12.65 13.13
CA PRO A 270 -7.03 11.53 12.76
C PRO A 270 -7.06 10.42 13.82
N THR A 271 -7.99 9.49 13.67
CA THR A 271 -8.08 8.31 14.55
C THR A 271 -6.80 7.47 14.44
N LEU A 272 -6.19 7.10 15.57
CA LEU A 272 -5.00 6.24 15.63
C LEU A 272 -5.32 4.98 16.43
N VAL A 273 -5.20 3.81 15.79
CA VAL A 273 -5.54 2.51 16.38
C VAL A 273 -4.33 1.58 16.34
N TYR A 274 -4.02 0.97 17.47
CA TYR A 274 -3.10 -0.16 17.59
C TYR A 274 -3.88 -1.46 17.57
N LEU A 275 -3.45 -2.42 16.74
CA LEU A 275 -3.98 -3.78 16.75
C LEU A 275 -2.83 -4.80 16.74
N SER A 276 -2.82 -5.68 17.73
CA SER A 276 -2.17 -6.97 17.63
C SER A 276 -3.24 -8.06 17.72
N ARG A 277 -3.42 -8.82 16.64
CA ARG A 277 -4.43 -9.88 16.53
C ARG A 277 -4.07 -11.07 17.41
N GLU A 278 -5.07 -11.82 17.88
CA GLU A 278 -4.80 -13.02 18.67
C GLU A 278 -3.92 -14.01 17.89
N LYS A 279 -2.96 -14.59 18.60
CA LYS A 279 -2.12 -15.67 18.09
C LYS A 279 -2.09 -16.82 19.09
N ARG A 280 -2.22 -18.03 18.56
CA ARG A 280 -2.11 -19.28 19.29
C ARG A 280 -1.23 -20.26 18.49
N PRO A 281 -0.35 -21.05 19.13
CA PRO A 281 0.56 -21.96 18.43
C PRO A 281 -0.12 -22.96 17.49
N GLU A 282 -1.38 -23.30 17.77
CA GLU A 282 -2.19 -24.29 17.04
C GLU A 282 -2.77 -23.73 15.73
N HIS A 283 -2.82 -22.40 15.58
CA HIS A 283 -3.47 -21.74 14.44
C HIS A 283 -2.44 -21.06 13.54
N HIS A 284 -2.52 -21.35 12.24
CA HIS A 284 -1.68 -20.70 11.25
C HIS A 284 -2.14 -19.24 11.04
N HIS A 285 -1.23 -18.28 11.20
CA HIS A 285 -1.59 -16.85 11.21
C HIS A 285 -1.48 -16.15 9.84
N HIS A 286 -1.00 -16.81 8.78
CA HIS A 286 -0.99 -16.24 7.42
C HIS A 286 -0.24 -14.90 7.26
N PHE A 287 0.77 -14.63 8.09
CA PHE A 287 1.64 -13.45 8.01
C PHE A 287 0.88 -12.14 7.72
N LYS A 288 1.35 -11.29 6.80
CA LYS A 288 0.77 -10.00 6.46
C LYS A 288 -0.66 -10.10 5.93
N ALA A 289 -0.97 -11.11 5.12
CA ALA A 289 -2.33 -11.34 4.61
C ALA A 289 -3.36 -11.42 5.74
N GLY A 290 -3.06 -12.22 6.78
CA GLY A 290 -3.97 -12.35 7.92
C GLY A 290 -4.02 -11.09 8.79
N SER A 291 -2.92 -10.34 8.91
CA SER A 291 -2.90 -9.05 9.61
C SER A 291 -3.80 -8.03 8.91
N MET A 292 -3.72 -7.95 7.58
CA MET A 292 -4.60 -7.11 6.77
C MET A 292 -6.07 -7.55 6.89
N ASN A 293 -6.37 -8.85 6.86
CA ASN A 293 -7.74 -9.33 7.00
C ASN A 293 -8.33 -9.02 8.37
N ALA A 294 -7.56 -9.20 9.45
CA ALA A 294 -7.97 -8.78 10.79
C ALA A 294 -8.25 -7.27 10.86
N LEU A 295 -7.40 -6.44 10.25
CA LEU A 295 -7.63 -4.99 10.15
C LEU A 295 -8.89 -4.64 9.37
N ILE A 296 -9.17 -5.28 8.23
CA ILE A 296 -10.39 -5.04 7.44
C ILE A 296 -11.62 -5.28 8.33
N ARG A 297 -11.64 -6.36 9.11
CA ARG A 297 -12.75 -6.68 10.02
C ARG A 297 -12.85 -5.72 11.20
N VAL A 298 -11.76 -5.49 11.92
CA VAL A 298 -11.76 -4.58 13.09
C VAL A 298 -12.16 -3.17 12.68
N SER A 299 -11.58 -2.64 11.61
CA SER A 299 -11.91 -1.29 11.11
C SER A 299 -13.36 -1.14 10.67
N SER A 300 -14.04 -2.22 10.23
CA SER A 300 -15.47 -2.17 9.87
C SER A 300 -16.38 -1.78 11.05
N LYS A 301 -15.97 -2.07 12.29
CA LYS A 301 -16.72 -1.71 13.50
C LYS A 301 -16.22 -0.43 14.18
N ILE A 302 -15.08 0.11 13.76
CA ILE A 302 -14.54 1.36 14.30
C ILE A 302 -14.87 2.51 13.33
N THR A 303 -14.31 2.55 12.12
CA THR A 303 -14.47 3.69 11.21
C THR A 303 -15.21 3.36 9.92
N CYS A 304 -15.27 2.08 9.54
CA CYS A 304 -15.86 1.59 8.30
C CYS A 304 -15.48 2.43 7.06
N GLY A 305 -14.18 2.66 6.85
CA GLY A 305 -13.70 3.46 5.72
C GLY A 305 -14.05 2.85 4.37
N ARG A 306 -14.82 3.54 3.51
CA ARG A 306 -15.15 3.05 2.15
C ARG A 306 -13.90 2.76 1.32
N ILE A 307 -12.81 3.51 1.56
CA ILE A 307 -11.50 3.32 0.92
C ILE A 307 -10.49 2.85 1.95
N ILE A 308 -9.64 1.90 1.54
CA ILE A 308 -8.54 1.38 2.35
C ILE A 308 -7.22 1.65 1.63
N LEU A 309 -6.27 2.30 2.30
CA LEU A 309 -4.88 2.38 1.85
C LEU A 309 -4.05 1.37 2.63
N ASN A 310 -3.35 0.46 1.96
CA ASN A 310 -2.39 -0.41 2.63
C ASN A 310 -0.94 0.06 2.37
N LEU A 311 -0.13 0.04 3.42
CA LEU A 311 1.28 0.40 3.40
C LEU A 311 2.11 -0.55 4.26
N ASP A 312 3.33 -0.80 3.80
CA ASP A 312 4.38 -1.36 4.63
C ASP A 312 4.89 -0.32 5.62
N CYS A 313 5.40 -0.76 6.78
CA CYS A 313 5.87 0.14 7.83
C CYS A 313 7.08 0.98 7.42
N ASP A 314 7.81 0.60 6.37
CA ASP A 314 8.95 1.33 5.82
C ASP A 314 8.57 2.29 4.69
N MET A 315 7.27 2.39 4.32
CA MET A 315 6.80 3.19 3.20
C MET A 315 6.04 4.45 3.68
N TYR A 316 6.75 5.56 3.86
CA TYR A 316 6.16 6.81 4.33
C TYR A 316 5.53 7.65 3.20
N SER A 317 4.62 8.55 3.57
CA SER A 317 3.99 9.51 2.66
C SER A 317 4.95 10.65 2.30
N ASN A 318 5.36 10.70 1.04
CA ASN A 318 6.20 11.77 0.48
C ASN A 318 5.36 12.88 -0.16
N ASN A 319 4.20 12.55 -0.74
CA ASN A 319 3.23 13.50 -1.29
C ASN A 319 1.91 13.41 -0.52
N SER A 320 1.52 14.53 0.09
CA SER A 320 0.31 14.60 0.91
C SER A 320 -1.00 14.51 0.16
N LYS A 321 -0.97 14.78 -1.15
CA LYS A 321 -2.14 14.74 -2.03
C LYS A 321 -2.44 13.35 -2.59
N SER A 322 -1.60 12.35 -2.27
CA SER A 322 -1.73 10.98 -2.78
C SER A 322 -3.12 10.37 -2.57
N ALA A 323 -3.76 10.60 -1.42
CA ALA A 323 -5.14 10.18 -1.17
C ALA A 323 -6.15 10.85 -2.11
N ARG A 324 -6.08 12.18 -2.26
CA ARG A 324 -6.95 12.94 -3.18
C ARG A 324 -6.72 12.54 -4.63
N ASP A 325 -5.48 12.29 -5.01
CA ASP A 325 -5.10 11.79 -6.33
C ASP A 325 -5.74 10.42 -6.62
N ALA A 326 -5.69 9.49 -5.67
CA ALA A 326 -6.37 8.19 -5.79
C ALA A 326 -7.89 8.34 -5.92
N LEU A 327 -8.49 9.23 -5.11
CA LEU A 327 -9.93 9.53 -5.16
C LEU A 327 -10.36 10.16 -6.49
N CYS A 328 -9.52 10.95 -7.14
CA CYS A 328 -9.84 11.47 -8.48
C CYS A 328 -10.11 10.32 -9.48
N ILE A 329 -9.46 9.17 -9.31
CA ILE A 329 -9.70 8.00 -10.17
C ILE A 329 -10.92 7.21 -9.66
N LEU A 330 -10.99 6.93 -8.36
CA LEU A 330 -12.03 6.07 -7.79
C LEU A 330 -13.42 6.72 -7.80
N LEU A 331 -13.50 8.04 -7.63
CA LEU A 331 -14.76 8.80 -7.58
C LEU A 331 -15.17 9.39 -8.93
N ASP A 332 -14.41 9.13 -10.00
CA ASP A 332 -14.82 9.55 -11.34
C ASP A 332 -16.08 8.81 -11.78
N GLU A 333 -17.11 9.56 -12.18
CA GLU A 333 -18.44 9.03 -12.45
C GLU A 333 -18.50 8.08 -13.64
N LYS A 334 -17.63 8.28 -14.64
CA LYS A 334 -17.62 7.55 -15.91
C LYS A 334 -16.74 6.32 -15.84
N GLU A 335 -15.51 6.48 -15.38
CA GLU A 335 -14.51 5.41 -15.39
C GLU A 335 -14.23 4.83 -14.01
N GLY A 336 -14.40 5.60 -12.93
CA GLY A 336 -14.06 5.19 -11.56
C GLY A 336 -14.89 4.01 -11.04
N LYS A 337 -16.13 3.86 -11.50
CA LYS A 337 -17.01 2.71 -11.16
C LYS A 337 -16.47 1.36 -11.62
N LYS A 338 -15.52 1.32 -12.55
CA LYS A 338 -14.87 0.09 -13.05
C LYS A 338 -13.58 -0.25 -12.30
N ILE A 339 -13.06 0.69 -11.52
CA ILE A 339 -11.76 0.60 -10.86
C ILE A 339 -11.96 0.12 -9.42
N ALA A 340 -11.38 -1.04 -9.10
CA ALA A 340 -11.36 -1.62 -7.77
C ALA A 340 -10.26 -1.03 -6.87
N PHE A 341 -9.10 -0.76 -7.46
CA PHE A 341 -7.96 -0.23 -6.73
C PHE A 341 -7.04 0.63 -7.60
N VAL A 342 -6.34 1.57 -6.95
CA VAL A 342 -5.33 2.45 -7.56
C VAL A 342 -3.97 2.12 -6.96
N GLN A 343 -3.05 1.64 -7.80
CA GLN A 343 -1.69 1.29 -7.42
C GLN A 343 -0.73 2.46 -7.70
N PHE A 344 0.08 2.81 -6.70
CA PHE A 344 1.23 3.71 -6.86
C PHE A 344 2.54 2.92 -7.00
N PRO A 345 3.59 3.47 -7.62
CA PRO A 345 4.90 2.83 -7.65
C PRO A 345 5.53 2.76 -6.25
N GLN A 346 6.18 1.64 -5.95
CA GLN A 346 7.05 1.53 -4.78
C GLN A 346 8.36 2.27 -5.08
N CYS A 347 8.68 3.29 -4.30
CA CYS A 347 9.88 4.09 -4.49
C CYS A 347 10.78 4.03 -3.26
N PHE A 348 12.09 4.17 -3.46
CA PHE A 348 13.07 4.08 -2.38
C PHE A 348 13.97 5.33 -2.31
N GLU A 349 14.36 5.72 -1.10
CA GLU A 349 15.25 6.88 -0.86
C GLU A 349 16.73 6.51 -0.77
N ASN A 350 17.05 5.31 -0.27
CA ASN A 350 18.42 4.85 -0.02
C ASN A 350 19.11 4.25 -1.26
N LEU A 351 18.70 4.67 -2.46
CA LEU A 351 19.28 4.20 -3.72
C LEU A 351 20.62 4.88 -3.97
N THR A 352 21.64 4.07 -4.31
CA THR A 352 22.93 4.60 -4.74
C THR A 352 22.88 5.02 -6.20
N LYS A 353 23.81 5.89 -6.62
CA LYS A 353 23.95 6.31 -8.03
C LYS A 353 24.08 5.12 -9.00
N ASN A 354 24.69 4.02 -8.55
CA ASN A 354 24.94 2.84 -9.36
C ASN A 354 23.79 1.82 -9.34
N ASP A 355 22.93 1.85 -8.31
CA ASP A 355 21.80 0.93 -8.11
C ASP A 355 22.14 -0.53 -8.47
N LEU A 356 23.19 -1.07 -7.84
CA LEU A 356 23.77 -2.39 -8.19
C LEU A 356 22.75 -3.54 -8.10
N TYR A 357 21.73 -3.40 -7.26
CA TYR A 357 20.69 -4.41 -7.06
C TYR A 357 19.43 -4.16 -7.89
N ALA A 358 19.45 -3.13 -8.76
CA ALA A 358 18.31 -2.72 -9.58
C ALA A 358 17.04 -2.45 -8.76
N SER A 359 17.19 -1.98 -7.52
CA SER A 359 16.10 -1.77 -6.57
C SER A 359 15.10 -0.71 -7.05
N MET A 360 15.49 0.15 -8.01
CA MET A 360 14.58 1.13 -8.59
C MET A 360 13.44 0.51 -9.43
N MET A 361 13.60 -0.73 -9.90
CA MET A 361 12.57 -1.47 -10.66
C MET A 361 11.96 -0.67 -11.83
N ARG A 362 12.79 0.15 -12.52
CA ARG A 362 12.35 1.10 -13.56
C ARG A 362 11.51 0.46 -14.66
N VAL A 363 11.88 -0.74 -15.09
CA VAL A 363 11.15 -1.44 -16.17
C VAL A 363 9.71 -1.73 -15.73
N GLY A 364 9.53 -2.23 -14.51
CA GLY A 364 8.21 -2.49 -13.94
C GLY A 364 7.35 -1.21 -13.87
N TYR A 365 7.88 -0.16 -13.24
CA TYR A 365 7.09 1.03 -12.93
C TYR A 365 6.94 2.03 -14.08
N ASP A 366 7.94 2.18 -14.94
CA ASP A 366 7.90 3.18 -16.03
C ASP A 366 7.40 2.57 -17.35
N VAL A 367 7.49 1.25 -17.53
CA VAL A 367 7.09 0.59 -18.76
C VAL A 367 5.92 -0.36 -18.54
N GLU A 368 6.09 -1.38 -17.71
CA GLU A 368 5.12 -2.48 -17.61
C GLU A 368 3.80 -2.01 -17.01
N PHE A 369 3.82 -1.24 -15.92
CA PHE A 369 2.61 -0.81 -15.23
C PHE A 369 1.78 0.19 -16.05
N ASN A 370 2.43 1.13 -16.74
CA ASN A 370 1.75 2.02 -17.70
C ASN A 370 1.12 1.22 -18.85
N GLY A 371 1.77 0.15 -19.27
CA GLY A 371 1.30 -0.80 -20.27
C GLY A 371 0.07 -1.59 -19.86
N LEU A 372 0.16 -2.22 -18.69
CA LEU A 372 -0.92 -2.98 -18.08
C LEU A 372 -2.11 -2.07 -17.76
N ASP A 373 -1.88 -0.81 -17.39
CA ASP A 373 -2.96 0.17 -17.15
C ASP A 373 -3.81 0.43 -18.41
N GLY A 374 -3.20 0.36 -19.60
CA GLY A 374 -3.96 0.42 -20.86
C GLY A 374 -4.79 -0.82 -21.16
N ASN A 375 -4.54 -1.92 -20.44
CA ASN A 375 -5.15 -3.24 -20.62
C ASN A 375 -5.91 -3.71 -19.35
N GLY A 376 -6.46 -2.77 -18.57
CA GLY A 376 -7.29 -3.08 -17.40
C GLY A 376 -6.60 -2.91 -16.04
N GLY A 377 -5.40 -2.33 -16.00
CA GLY A 377 -4.72 -1.94 -14.76
C GLY A 377 -3.50 -2.79 -14.41
N PRO A 378 -2.61 -2.32 -13.52
CA PRO A 378 -1.46 -3.08 -13.02
C PRO A 378 -1.86 -4.13 -11.98
N LEU A 379 -0.89 -4.94 -11.53
CA LEU A 379 -1.07 -5.84 -10.38
C LEU A 379 -1.11 -5.05 -9.06
N TYR A 380 -1.66 -5.65 -8.01
CA TYR A 380 -1.48 -5.20 -6.64
C TYR A 380 -0.13 -5.71 -6.14
N ILE A 381 0.73 -4.82 -5.61
CA ILE A 381 2.12 -5.12 -5.20
C ILE A 381 2.38 -4.87 -3.71
N GLY A 382 1.37 -5.09 -2.87
CA GLY A 382 1.57 -5.20 -1.42
C GLY A 382 1.66 -3.88 -0.65
N THR A 383 1.87 -2.74 -1.32
CA THR A 383 1.99 -1.42 -0.65
C THR A 383 1.59 -0.27 -1.57
N GLY A 384 1.21 0.87 -1.00
CA GLY A 384 0.86 2.08 -1.74
C GLY A 384 -0.35 1.89 -2.64
N CYS A 385 -1.34 1.10 -2.20
CA CYS A 385 -2.52 0.77 -2.99
C CYS A 385 -3.78 1.20 -2.27
N PHE A 386 -4.66 1.91 -2.99
CA PHE A 386 -5.97 2.34 -2.49
C PHE A 386 -7.03 1.40 -3.02
N HIS A 387 -7.66 0.63 -2.14
CA HIS A 387 -8.71 -0.34 -2.44
C HIS A 387 -10.09 0.21 -2.08
N ARG A 388 -11.10 -0.15 -2.87
CA ARG A 388 -12.48 -0.12 -2.39
C ARG A 388 -12.70 -1.26 -1.39
N ARG A 389 -13.26 -0.95 -0.23
CA ARG A 389 -13.48 -1.91 0.87
C ARG A 389 -14.35 -3.09 0.43
N ASP A 390 -15.51 -2.82 -0.15
CA ASP A 390 -16.45 -3.84 -0.63
C ASP A 390 -15.82 -4.79 -1.67
N VAL A 391 -14.97 -4.27 -2.57
CA VAL A 391 -14.31 -5.08 -3.60
C VAL A 391 -13.22 -5.99 -3.02
N ILE A 392 -12.40 -5.49 -2.10
CA ILE A 392 -11.44 -6.35 -1.41
C ILE A 392 -12.16 -7.36 -0.50
N CYS A 393 -13.33 -7.00 0.04
CA CYS A 393 -14.23 -7.91 0.75
C CYS A 393 -15.01 -8.88 -0.14
N GLY A 394 -14.75 -8.94 -1.46
CA GLY A 394 -15.26 -10.04 -2.31
C GLY A 394 -16.34 -9.65 -3.33
N ARG A 395 -16.83 -8.40 -3.33
CA ARG A 395 -17.84 -7.93 -4.29
C ARG A 395 -17.40 -8.20 -5.73
N LYS A 396 -18.29 -8.76 -6.55
CA LYS A 396 -18.07 -8.95 -7.99
C LYS A 396 -18.53 -7.74 -8.79
N TYR A 397 -17.90 -7.52 -9.93
CA TYR A 397 -18.29 -6.42 -10.80
C TYR A 397 -19.71 -6.65 -11.34
N GLY A 398 -20.55 -5.62 -11.27
CA GLY A 398 -21.96 -5.67 -11.67
C GLY A 398 -22.93 -6.03 -10.54
N GLU A 399 -22.44 -6.50 -9.38
CA GLU A 399 -23.28 -6.61 -8.18
C GLU A 399 -23.65 -5.22 -7.67
N VAL A 400 -24.88 -5.08 -7.16
CA VAL A 400 -25.37 -3.82 -6.57
C VAL A 400 -24.49 -3.48 -5.39
N GLU A 401 -24.13 -2.19 -5.27
CA GLU A 401 -23.46 -1.70 -4.08
C GLU A 401 -24.46 -1.79 -2.94
N VAL A 402 -24.22 -2.72 -2.02
CA VAL A 402 -24.91 -2.71 -0.75
C VAL A 402 -24.27 -1.57 0.02
N GLU A 403 -24.98 -0.44 0.09
CA GLU A 403 -24.69 0.54 1.13
C GLU A 403 -25.04 -0.16 2.44
N GLU A 404 -24.05 -0.78 3.09
CA GLU A 404 -24.18 -1.08 4.51
C GLU A 404 -24.51 0.26 5.16
N GLU A 405 -25.72 0.38 5.70
CA GLU A 405 -26.12 1.54 6.47
C GLU A 405 -24.99 1.82 7.46
N GLU A 406 -24.57 3.09 7.58
CA GLU A 406 -23.77 3.52 8.71
C GLU A 406 -24.65 3.28 9.94
N GLU A 407 -24.71 2.04 10.44
CA GLU A 407 -25.28 1.70 11.74
C GLU A 407 -24.39 2.42 12.74
N SER A 408 -24.78 3.65 13.02
CA SER A 408 -24.25 4.50 14.06
C SER A 408 -24.71 3.96 15.42
N GLU A 409 -24.50 2.67 15.69
CA GLU A 409 -24.44 2.17 17.06
C GLU A 409 -22.99 2.24 17.51
N TYR A 410 -22.68 3.44 18.02
CA TYR A 410 -21.38 3.81 18.51
C TYR A 410 -21.11 3.04 19.82
N ILE A 411 -20.06 2.20 19.79
CA ILE A 411 -19.57 1.30 20.85
C ILE A 411 -20.34 -0.03 20.90
N SER A 412 -19.90 -1.01 20.11
CA SER A 412 -19.89 -2.37 20.66
C SER A 412 -18.85 -2.40 21.77
N GLU A 413 -19.11 -3.12 22.86
CA GLU A 413 -18.09 -3.37 23.89
C GLU A 413 -16.77 -3.75 23.19
N THR A 414 -15.65 -3.14 23.60
CA THR A 414 -14.32 -3.33 22.99
C THR A 414 -14.00 -4.82 22.77
N GLU A 415 -14.51 -5.69 23.64
CA GLU A 415 -14.41 -7.14 23.55
C GLU A 415 -15.05 -7.75 22.28
N MET A 416 -16.20 -7.22 21.83
CA MET A 416 -16.82 -7.65 20.57
C MET A 416 -15.95 -7.30 19.36
N ILE A 417 -15.26 -6.16 19.39
CA ILE A 417 -14.33 -5.78 18.32
C ILE A 417 -13.08 -6.65 18.37
N LYS A 418 -12.55 -6.93 19.58
CA LYS A 418 -11.42 -7.84 19.76
C LYS A 418 -11.71 -9.24 19.22
N ALA A 419 -12.93 -9.74 19.38
CA ALA A 419 -13.35 -11.04 18.84
C ALA A 419 -13.18 -11.13 17.32
N LEU A 420 -13.29 -10.01 16.57
CA LEU A 420 -13.06 -9.98 15.12
C LEU A 420 -11.61 -10.28 14.72
N ALA A 421 -10.66 -10.08 15.63
CA ALA A 421 -9.25 -10.37 15.42
C ALA A 421 -8.80 -11.68 16.08
N SER A 422 -9.75 -12.53 16.51
CA SER A 422 -9.44 -13.86 17.04
C SER A 422 -8.82 -14.76 15.95
N CYS A 423 -7.93 -15.66 16.37
CA CYS A 423 -7.29 -16.62 15.47
C CYS A 423 -8.25 -17.66 14.89
N THR A 424 -9.44 -17.83 15.49
CA THR A 424 -10.48 -18.77 15.04
C THR A 424 -11.58 -18.11 14.23
N TYR A 425 -11.60 -16.77 14.13
CA TYR A 425 -12.70 -16.03 13.48
C TYR A 425 -12.94 -16.47 12.04
N GLU A 426 -11.87 -16.83 11.34
CA GLU A 426 -11.91 -17.12 9.91
C GLU A 426 -12.22 -18.59 9.60
N GLU A 427 -12.33 -19.44 10.61
CA GLU A 427 -12.64 -20.85 10.44
C GLU A 427 -14.00 -21.04 9.76
N ASN A 428 -14.05 -21.94 8.77
CA ASN A 428 -15.23 -22.20 7.95
C ASN A 428 -15.81 -20.97 7.20
N SER A 429 -15.04 -19.89 7.09
CA SER A 429 -15.43 -18.69 6.34
C SER A 429 -14.78 -18.62 4.95
N GLN A 430 -15.12 -17.56 4.20
CA GLN A 430 -14.52 -17.20 2.90
C GLN A 430 -13.31 -16.25 3.03
N TRP A 431 -12.97 -15.80 4.24
CA TRP A 431 -11.79 -14.97 4.49
C TRP A 431 -10.52 -15.70 4.06
N GLY A 432 -9.64 -14.98 3.35
CA GLY A 432 -8.40 -15.54 2.81
C GLY A 432 -8.59 -16.44 1.58
N LYS A 433 -9.83 -16.76 1.18
CA LYS A 433 -10.13 -17.58 -0.01
C LYS A 433 -10.69 -16.70 -1.12
N GLU A 434 -11.86 -16.12 -0.86
CA GLU A 434 -12.59 -15.24 -1.78
C GLU A 434 -12.74 -13.81 -1.24
N MET A 435 -12.66 -13.62 0.07
CA MET A 435 -12.75 -12.32 0.74
C MET A 435 -11.42 -11.91 1.38
N GLY A 436 -11.13 -10.61 1.34
CA GLY A 436 -9.89 -10.05 1.88
C GLY A 436 -8.67 -10.36 1.01
N VAL A 437 -7.50 -10.26 1.64
CA VAL A 437 -6.22 -10.68 1.08
C VAL A 437 -6.14 -12.21 1.09
N LYS A 438 -5.81 -12.81 -0.05
CA LYS A 438 -5.78 -14.26 -0.26
C LYS A 438 -4.65 -14.94 0.51
N TYR A 439 -4.89 -16.16 0.97
CA TYR A 439 -3.93 -17.00 1.66
C TYR A 439 -3.31 -18.04 0.74
N GLY A 440 -2.23 -18.68 1.21
CA GLY A 440 -1.62 -19.85 0.55
C GLY A 440 -0.56 -19.53 -0.50
N CYS A 441 -0.19 -18.26 -0.68
CA CYS A 441 0.89 -17.84 -1.56
C CYS A 441 1.79 -16.82 -0.85
N PRO A 442 3.13 -16.91 -0.94
CA PRO A 442 4.05 -15.88 -0.45
C PRO A 442 3.94 -14.52 -1.17
N ALA A 443 3.32 -14.50 -2.36
CA ALA A 443 2.95 -13.31 -3.12
C ALA A 443 1.43 -13.11 -3.05
N GLU A 444 0.88 -13.04 -1.82
CA GLU A 444 -0.55 -12.92 -1.59
C GLU A 444 -1.17 -11.70 -2.28
N ASP A 445 -0.39 -10.64 -2.44
CA ASP A 445 -0.78 -9.37 -3.03
C ASP A 445 -1.12 -9.53 -4.51
N VAL A 446 -0.22 -10.11 -5.29
CA VAL A 446 -0.40 -10.37 -6.72
C VAL A 446 -1.60 -11.27 -6.94
N ILE A 447 -1.74 -12.35 -6.16
CA ILE A 447 -2.84 -13.30 -6.26
C ILE A 447 -4.18 -12.68 -5.84
N THR A 448 -4.18 -11.80 -4.83
CA THR A 448 -5.37 -11.02 -4.44
C THR A 448 -5.80 -10.07 -5.55
N GLY A 449 -4.85 -9.30 -6.12
CA GLY A 449 -5.11 -8.40 -7.23
C GLY A 449 -5.64 -9.12 -8.47
N LEU A 450 -5.07 -10.30 -8.78
CA LEU A 450 -5.56 -11.16 -9.86
C LEU A 450 -6.97 -11.68 -9.56
N GLY A 451 -7.23 -12.13 -8.33
CA GLY A 451 -8.56 -12.55 -7.90
C GLY A 451 -9.63 -11.47 -8.08
N ILE A 452 -9.31 -10.23 -7.70
CA ILE A 452 -10.19 -9.06 -7.91
C ILE A 452 -10.48 -8.86 -9.41
N LYS A 453 -9.46 -8.96 -10.27
CA LYS A 453 -9.64 -8.84 -11.73
C LYS A 453 -10.45 -9.96 -12.34
N CYS A 454 -10.27 -11.20 -11.87
CA CYS A 454 -11.09 -12.34 -12.28
C CYS A 454 -12.58 -12.17 -11.90
N ARG A 455 -12.89 -11.34 -10.89
CA ARG A 455 -14.26 -10.93 -10.56
C ARG A 455 -14.82 -9.81 -11.46
N GLY A 456 -14.12 -9.47 -12.54
CA GLY A 456 -14.56 -8.50 -13.57
C GLY A 456 -14.11 -7.06 -13.32
N TRP A 457 -13.39 -6.79 -12.23
CA TRP A 457 -12.90 -5.45 -11.92
C TRP A 457 -11.64 -5.09 -12.70
N LYS A 458 -11.40 -3.78 -12.87
CA LYS A 458 -10.13 -3.23 -13.36
C LYS A 458 -9.37 -2.59 -12.22
N SER A 459 -8.09 -2.34 -12.42
CA SER A 459 -7.29 -1.46 -11.55
C SER A 459 -6.78 -0.26 -12.35
N ALA A 460 -6.21 0.71 -11.64
CA ALA A 460 -5.56 1.86 -12.25
C ALA A 460 -4.14 2.02 -11.73
N TYR A 461 -3.25 2.53 -12.57
CA TYR A 461 -1.89 2.92 -12.18
C TYR A 461 -1.78 4.44 -12.09
N LEU A 462 -1.18 4.95 -11.02
CA LEU A 462 -0.88 6.37 -10.90
C LEU A 462 0.58 6.60 -10.50
N ASN A 463 1.32 7.25 -11.40
CA ASN A 463 2.72 7.62 -11.19
C ASN A 463 2.86 9.17 -11.24
N PRO A 464 2.58 9.87 -10.13
CA PRO A 464 2.68 11.32 -10.06
C PRO A 464 4.13 11.80 -10.16
N LYS A 465 4.34 13.04 -10.63
CA LYS A 465 5.69 13.64 -10.76
C LYS A 465 6.47 13.61 -9.44
N LYS A 466 5.78 13.91 -8.33
CA LYS A 466 6.31 13.73 -6.98
C LYS A 466 5.88 12.35 -6.49
N LYS A 467 6.85 11.47 -6.25
CA LYS A 467 6.63 10.11 -5.72
C LYS A 467 5.67 10.16 -4.53
N ALA A 468 4.63 9.32 -4.55
CA ALA A 468 3.60 9.36 -3.51
C ALA A 468 4.10 8.79 -2.18
N PHE A 469 4.67 7.59 -2.24
CA PHE A 469 5.21 6.87 -1.10
C PHE A 469 6.67 6.55 -1.36
N VAL A 470 7.49 6.66 -0.31
CA VAL A 470 8.93 6.41 -0.37
C VAL A 470 9.32 5.57 0.83
N GLY A 471 10.15 4.55 0.61
CA GLY A 471 10.66 3.72 1.68
C GLY A 471 12.11 3.29 1.48
N VAL A 472 12.47 2.14 2.04
CA VAL A 472 13.86 1.69 2.16
C VAL A 472 14.05 0.40 1.37
N ALA A 473 14.90 0.44 0.35
CA ALA A 473 15.30 -0.75 -0.40
C ALA A 473 16.23 -1.63 0.44
N PRO A 474 16.33 -2.94 0.13
CA PRO A 474 17.33 -3.82 0.72
C PRO A 474 18.74 -3.22 0.61
N THR A 475 19.49 -3.22 1.72
CA THR A 475 20.80 -2.54 1.80
C THR A 475 21.97 -3.44 1.44
N ASN A 476 21.73 -4.76 1.36
CA ASN A 476 22.76 -5.75 1.05
C ASN A 476 22.22 -6.87 0.16
N LEU A 477 23.14 -7.57 -0.50
CA LEU A 477 22.82 -8.64 -1.43
C LEU A 477 22.05 -9.79 -0.78
N HIS A 478 22.34 -10.15 0.48
CA HIS A 478 21.64 -11.22 1.16
C HIS A 478 20.14 -10.91 1.33
N GLN A 479 19.80 -9.70 1.78
CA GLN A 479 18.40 -9.25 1.87
C GLN A 479 17.72 -9.24 0.49
N MET A 480 18.41 -8.73 -0.53
CA MET A 480 17.87 -8.71 -1.89
C MET A 480 17.60 -10.13 -2.43
N LEU A 481 18.53 -11.08 -2.26
CA LEU A 481 18.35 -12.46 -2.72
C LEU A 481 17.21 -13.17 -1.99
N VAL A 482 17.03 -12.92 -0.68
CA VAL A 482 15.90 -13.48 0.08
C VAL A 482 14.59 -12.89 -0.42
N GLN A 483 14.53 -11.59 -0.72
CA GLN A 483 13.34 -10.95 -1.28
C GLN A 483 12.99 -11.51 -2.67
N GLN A 484 13.97 -11.58 -3.58
CA GLN A 484 13.79 -12.09 -4.95
C GLN A 484 13.45 -13.58 -5.00
N ARG A 485 13.86 -14.37 -4.02
CA ARG A 485 13.48 -15.78 -3.92
C ARG A 485 12.04 -15.97 -3.42
N ARG A 486 11.51 -15.00 -2.65
CA ARG A 486 10.15 -15.03 -2.12
C ARG A 486 9.13 -14.61 -3.18
N TRP A 487 9.50 -13.62 -3.99
CA TRP A 487 8.79 -13.28 -5.23
C TRP A 487 8.90 -14.43 -6.24
#